data_AF-A0A1B6M8I7-F1
#
_entry.id   AF-A0A1B6M8I7-F1
#
_cell.length_a   1.000
_cell.length_b   1.000
_cell.length_c   1.000
_cell.angle_alpha   90.00
_cell.angle_beta   90.00
_cell.angle_gamma   90.00
#
_symmetry.space_group_name_H-M   'P 1'
#
loop_
_entity.id
_entity.type
_entity.pdbx_description
1 polymer ?
#
loop_
_entity_poly.entity_id
_entity_poly.type
_entity_poly.pdbx_seq_one_letter_code
_entity_poly.pdbx_strand_id
1 'polypeptide(L)'
;RQSMRATAPARSPPSLRTTMPPFPSDVQWFPAEIRRLIVAIKKHEALYNPRHDGFGLRDTQNKSWKAVATLVGGGKTDIQCRDKWNCLRGTYRRHVRTEAT
;
A
#
# COMPACT_ATOMS: atom_id res chain seq x y z
N ARG A 1 36.38 -19.29 -47.71
CA ARG A 1 35.06 -19.93 -47.47
C ARG A 1 35.23 -20.90 -46.29
N GLN A 2 34.55 -20.86 -45.16
CA GLN A 2 33.48 -20.02 -44.62
C GLN A 2 33.63 -20.07 -43.08
N SER A 3 33.44 -18.92 -42.43
CA SER A 3 33.22 -18.86 -40.98
C SER A 3 31.91 -19.55 -40.64
N MET A 4 31.89 -20.45 -39.65
CA MET A 4 30.64 -20.88 -39.03
C MET A 4 30.73 -20.60 -37.53
N ARG A 5 30.24 -19.42 -37.13
CA ARG A 5 29.88 -19.14 -35.74
C ARG A 5 28.57 -19.87 -35.48
N ALA A 6 28.61 -20.88 -34.62
CA ALA A 6 27.40 -21.53 -34.15
C ALA A 6 26.65 -20.57 -33.20
N THR A 7 25.42 -20.25 -33.56
CA THR A 7 24.46 -19.47 -32.78
C THR A 7 24.18 -20.15 -31.44
N ALA A 8 24.53 -19.48 -30.34
CA ALA A 8 24.11 -19.91 -29.00
C ALA A 8 22.57 -19.77 -28.87
N PRO A 9 21.87 -20.75 -28.29
CA PRO A 9 20.44 -20.60 -28.04
C PRO A 9 20.22 -19.50 -26.98
N ALA A 10 19.33 -18.57 -27.30
CA ALA A 10 18.91 -17.48 -26.44
C ALA A 10 18.52 -18.03 -25.06
N ARG A 11 19.21 -17.56 -24.02
CA ARG A 11 18.86 -17.82 -22.62
C ARG A 11 17.45 -17.29 -22.43
N SER A 12 16.51 -18.18 -22.12
CA SER A 12 15.16 -17.82 -21.69
C SER A 12 15.25 -16.73 -20.62
N PRO A 13 14.44 -15.67 -20.66
CA PRO A 13 14.38 -14.72 -19.56
C PRO A 13 13.99 -15.51 -18.30
N PRO A 14 14.64 -15.27 -17.15
CA PRO A 14 14.18 -15.89 -15.92
C PRO A 14 12.76 -15.41 -15.69
N SER A 15 11.80 -16.36 -15.70
CA SER A 15 10.46 -16.14 -15.16
C SER A 15 10.63 -15.32 -13.89
N LEU A 16 9.92 -14.19 -13.80
CA LEU A 16 9.85 -13.35 -12.61
C LEU A 16 9.35 -14.24 -11.47
N ARG A 17 10.29 -14.94 -10.83
CA ARG A 17 10.12 -15.61 -9.56
C ARG A 17 9.81 -14.45 -8.64
N THR A 18 8.51 -14.24 -8.43
CA THR A 18 8.01 -13.44 -7.33
C THR A 18 8.48 -14.17 -6.09
N THR A 19 9.73 -13.88 -5.71
CA THR A 19 10.30 -14.26 -4.43
C THR A 19 9.38 -13.60 -3.43
N MET A 20 8.51 -14.39 -2.82
CA MET A 20 7.79 -13.94 -1.64
C MET A 20 8.86 -13.48 -0.64
N PRO A 21 8.88 -12.19 -0.25
CA PRO A 21 9.87 -11.72 0.68
C PRO A 21 9.66 -12.43 2.03
N PRO A 22 10.74 -12.84 2.71
CA PRO A 22 10.68 -13.69 3.91
C PRO A 22 10.18 -12.97 5.17
N PHE A 23 9.64 -11.75 5.08
CA PHE A 23 9.14 -11.02 6.24
C PHE A 23 7.87 -10.22 5.91
N PRO A 24 6.80 -10.30 6.74
CA PRO A 24 5.55 -9.55 6.54
C PRO A 24 5.68 -8.04 6.76
N SER A 25 6.90 -7.50 6.94
CA SER A 25 7.14 -6.11 7.35
C SER A 25 7.27 -5.14 6.18
N ASP A 26 7.70 -5.59 5.00
CA ASP A 26 7.84 -4.72 3.81
C ASP A 26 6.74 -5.02 2.80
N VAL A 27 5.51 -4.70 3.19
CA VAL A 27 4.36 -4.72 2.28
C VAL A 27 4.60 -3.66 1.22
N GLN A 28 4.95 -4.08 0.01
CA GLN A 28 5.12 -3.16 -1.10
C GLN A 28 3.77 -2.55 -1.47
N TRP A 29 3.69 -1.22 -1.34
CA TRP A 29 2.51 -0.44 -1.69
C TRP A 29 2.67 0.18 -3.07
N PHE A 30 1.83 -0.23 -4.02
CA PHE A 30 1.81 0.41 -5.32
C PHE A 30 1.01 1.73 -5.30
N PRO A 31 1.34 2.72 -6.15
CA PRO A 31 0.63 3.99 -6.20
C PRO A 31 -0.90 3.84 -6.38
N ALA A 32 -1.33 2.85 -7.16
CA ALA A 32 -2.75 2.55 -7.34
C ALA A 32 -3.43 2.10 -6.04
N GLU A 33 -2.74 1.31 -5.22
CA GLU A 33 -3.27 0.80 -3.94
C GLU A 33 -3.30 1.88 -2.88
N ILE A 34 -2.28 2.75 -2.87
CA ILE A 34 -2.25 3.94 -2.02
C ILE A 34 -3.46 4.85 -2.35
N ARG A 35 -3.76 5.06 -3.64
CA ARG A 35 -4.96 5.81 -4.05
C ARG A 35 -6.24 5.14 -3.57
N ARG A 36 -6.39 3.82 -3.72
CA ARG A 36 -7.55 3.07 -3.21
C ARG A 36 -7.67 3.20 -1.70
N LEU A 37 -6.56 3.12 -0.96
CA LEU A 37 -6.52 3.30 0.49
C LEU A 37 -7.05 4.68 0.89
N ILE A 38 -6.54 5.74 0.26
CA ILE A 38 -6.98 7.11 0.54
C ILE A 38 -8.48 7.28 0.24
N VAL A 39 -8.95 6.78 -0.90
CA VAL A 39 -10.37 6.85 -1.29
C VAL A 39 -11.24 6.07 -0.32
N ALA A 40 -10.82 4.88 0.10
CA ALA A 40 -11.55 4.06 1.07
C ALA A 40 -11.63 4.75 2.43
N ILE A 41 -10.51 5.28 2.95
CA ILE A 41 -10.49 6.02 4.23
C ILE A 41 -11.37 7.28 4.15
N LYS A 42 -11.39 7.97 3.00
CA LYS A 42 -12.25 9.14 2.81
C LYS A 42 -13.75 8.82 2.94
N LYS A 43 -14.17 7.60 2.57
CA LYS A 43 -15.55 7.12 2.79
C LYS A 43 -15.86 6.81 4.25
N HIS A 44 -14.84 6.59 5.08
CA HIS A 44 -14.97 6.23 6.48
C HIS A 44 -14.47 7.37 7.37
N GLU A 45 -15.28 8.42 7.51
CA GLU A 45 -14.92 9.63 8.25
C GLU A 45 -14.59 9.39 9.73
N ALA A 46 -15.12 8.32 10.33
CA ALA A 46 -14.77 7.86 11.68
C ALA A 46 -13.26 7.63 11.91
N LEU A 47 -12.48 7.46 10.83
CA LEU A 47 -11.04 7.21 10.89
C LEU A 47 -10.17 8.47 10.99
N TYR A 48 -10.69 9.63 10.57
CA TYR A 48 -9.89 10.86 10.50
C TYR A 48 -10.61 12.11 10.99
N ASN A 49 -11.94 12.12 11.01
CA ASN A 49 -12.74 13.26 11.42
C ASN A 49 -13.06 13.18 12.91
N PRO A 50 -12.48 14.06 13.76
CA PRO A 50 -12.74 14.08 15.19
C PRO A 50 -14.16 14.50 15.57
N ARG A 51 -14.93 15.05 14.63
CA ARG A 51 -16.32 15.48 14.86
C ARG A 51 -17.35 14.38 14.58
N HIS A 52 -16.93 13.23 14.08
CA HIS A 52 -17.82 12.12 13.79
C HIS A 52 -18.10 11.32 15.06
N ASP A 53 -19.35 10.95 15.35
CA ASP A 53 -19.74 10.20 16.56
C ASP A 53 -18.98 8.87 16.74
N GLY A 54 -18.57 8.25 15.64
CA GLY A 54 -17.74 7.05 15.62
C GLY A 54 -16.23 7.26 15.90
N PHE A 55 -15.77 8.50 16.09
CA PHE A 55 -14.37 8.81 16.31
C PHE A 55 -13.93 8.47 17.73
N GLY A 56 -12.85 7.71 17.88
CA GLY A 56 -12.36 7.23 19.18
C GLY A 56 -13.00 5.93 19.67
N LEU A 57 -14.11 5.51 19.06
CA LEU A 57 -14.70 4.19 19.31
C LEU A 57 -13.87 3.10 18.65
N ARG A 58 -13.17 2.30 19.47
CA ARG A 58 -12.27 1.23 19.01
C ARG A 58 -12.98 0.23 18.09
N ASP A 59 -14.22 -0.14 18.42
CA ASP A 59 -15.02 -1.06 17.62
C ASP A 59 -15.40 -0.50 16.25
N THR A 60 -15.87 0.75 16.20
CA THR A 60 -16.24 1.42 14.95
C THR A 60 -15.03 1.64 14.05
N GLN A 61 -13.89 2.02 14.64
CA GLN A 61 -12.64 2.17 13.91
C GLN A 61 -12.12 0.82 13.39
N ASN A 62 -12.14 -0.24 14.20
CA ASN A 62 -11.74 -1.57 13.74
C ASN A 62 -12.64 -2.09 12.61
N LYS A 63 -13.97 -1.90 12.70
CA LYS A 63 -14.89 -2.24 11.61
C LYS A 63 -14.57 -1.47 10.34
N SER A 64 -14.29 -0.18 10.46
CA SER A 64 -13.92 0.68 9.33
C SER A 64 -12.59 0.25 8.70
N TRP A 65 -11.57 -0.08 9.51
CA TRP A 65 -10.28 -0.56 9.00
C TRP A 65 -10.38 -1.91 8.30
N LYS A 66 -11.21 -2.83 8.82
CA LYS A 66 -11.50 -4.10 8.13
C LYS A 66 -12.16 -3.85 6.78
N ALA A 67 -13.16 -2.96 6.72
CA ALA A 67 -13.78 -2.58 5.45
C ALA A 67 -12.79 -1.94 4.47
N VAL A 68 -11.92 -1.06 4.94
CA VAL A 68 -10.84 -0.45 4.14
C VAL A 68 -9.90 -1.52 3.59
N ALA A 69 -9.47 -2.49 4.40
CA ALA A 69 -8.60 -3.57 3.95
C ALA A 69 -9.25 -4.41 2.83
N THR A 70 -10.53 -4.71 2.97
CA THR A 70 -11.32 -5.40 1.92
C THR A 70 -11.39 -4.58 0.63
N LEU A 71 -11.57 -3.25 0.72
CA LEU A 71 -11.67 -2.36 -0.43
C LEU A 71 -10.34 -2.12 -1.16
N VAL A 72 -9.22 -2.08 -0.44
CA VAL A 72 -7.88 -1.93 -1.03
C VAL A 72 -7.54 -3.16 -1.87
N GLY A 73 -7.91 -4.34 -1.36
CA GLY A 73 -7.69 -5.64 -2.00
C GLY A 73 -6.20 -6.05 -1.99
N GLY A 74 -5.87 -7.14 -2.68
CA GLY A 74 -4.48 -7.56 -2.88
C GLY A 74 -3.77 -8.12 -1.65
N GLY A 75 -4.52 -8.69 -0.69
CA GLY A 75 -3.96 -9.40 0.47
C GLY A 75 -3.46 -8.51 1.61
N LYS A 76 -3.84 -7.21 1.64
CA LYS A 76 -3.45 -6.30 2.71
C LYS A 76 -4.35 -6.48 3.93
N THR A 77 -3.76 -6.43 5.11
CA THR A 77 -4.50 -6.50 6.38
C THR A 77 -4.89 -5.12 6.87
N ASP A 78 -5.86 -5.06 7.79
CA ASP A 78 -6.29 -3.84 8.45
C ASP A 78 -5.13 -3.14 9.18
N ILE A 79 -4.24 -3.92 9.80
CA ILE A 79 -3.04 -3.42 10.49
C ILE A 79 -2.11 -2.69 9.51
N GLN A 80 -1.84 -3.31 8.36
CA GLN A 80 -0.98 -2.72 7.33
C GLN A 80 -1.58 -1.46 6.73
N CYS A 81 -2.90 -1.44 6.50
CA CYS A 81 -3.62 -0.26 6.02
C CYS A 81 -3.51 0.90 7.00
N ARG A 82 -3.67 0.60 8.30
CA ARG A 82 -3.55 1.59 9.38
C ARG A 82 -2.15 2.17 9.48
N ASP A 83 -1.12 1.31 9.43
CA ASP A 83 0.27 1.75 9.50
C ASP A 83 0.63 2.60 8.28
N LYS A 84 0.27 2.14 7.07
CA LYS A 84 0.48 2.91 5.84
C LYS A 84 -0.18 4.28 5.89
N TRP A 85 -1.40 4.37 6.40
CA TRP A 85 -2.10 5.64 6.59
C TRP A 85 -1.37 6.56 7.58
N ASN A 86 -0.85 6.03 8.68
CA ASN A 86 -0.04 6.80 9.62
C ASN A 86 1.22 7.37 8.96
N CYS A 87 1.95 6.55 8.20
CA CYS A 87 3.09 7.00 7.42
C CYS A 87 2.71 8.12 6.44
N LEU A 88 1.64 7.94 5.65
CA LEU A 88 1.18 8.93 4.68
C LEU A 88 0.83 10.27 5.34
N ARG A 89 0.10 10.23 6.46
CA ARG A 89 -0.21 11.45 7.24
C ARG A 89 1.04 12.10 7.80
N GLY A 90 1.96 11.31 8.34
CA GLY A 90 3.22 11.81 8.89
C GLY A 90 4.06 12.54 7.84
N THR A 91 4.23 11.90 6.67
CA THR A 91 4.94 12.48 5.53
C THR A 91 4.24 13.73 5.01
N TYR A 92 2.93 13.69 4.81
CA TYR A 92 2.16 14.86 4.35
C TYR A 92 2.25 16.04 5.31
N ARG A 93 2.13 15.83 6.62
CA ARG A 93 2.27 16.89 7.63
C ARG A 93 3.65 17.55 7.59
N ARG A 94 4.70 16.79 7.30
CA ARG A 94 6.06 17.35 7.12
C ARG A 94 6.13 18.18 5.84
N HIS A 95 5.65 17.66 4.71
CA HIS A 95 5.60 18.41 3.46
C HIS A 95 4.83 19.73 3.58
N VAL A 96 3.63 19.71 4.16
CA VAL A 96 2.82 20.94 4.34
C VAL A 96 3.54 21.97 5.21
N ARG A 97 4.31 21.54 6.23
CA ARG A 97 5.10 22.46 7.04
C ARG A 97 6.27 23.07 6.25
N THR A 98 6.94 22.26 5.44
CA THR A 98 8.06 22.72 4.60
C THR A 98 7.60 23.68 3.51
N GLU A 99 6.49 23.41 2.84
CA GLU A 99 5.95 24.25 1.75
C GLU A 99 5.33 25.56 2.25
N ALA A 100 5.03 25.67 3.55
CA ALA A 100 4.49 26.89 4.17
C ALA A 100 5.58 27.84 4.68
N THR A 101 6.86 27.55 4.40
CA THR A 101 8.03 28.39 4.74
C THR A 101 8.67 28.91 3.46
#